data_AF-A0A6I1QVU5-F1
#
_entry.id   AF-A0A6I1QVU5-F1
#
_cell.length_a   1.000
_cell.length_b   1.000
_cell.length_c   1.000
_cell.angle_alpha   90.00
_cell.angle_beta   90.00
_cell.angle_gamma   90.00
#
_symmetry.space_group_name_H-M   'P 1'
#
loop_
_entity.id
_entity.type
_entity.pdbx_description
1 polymer ?
#
loop_
_entity_poly.entity_id
_entity_poly.type
_entity_poly.pdbx_seq_one_letter_code
_entity_poly.pdbx_strand_id
1 'polypeptide(L)'
;MWADPGDPEDERDPAFSLTAEPGFHRRHELAQLYEERAGTRIEALTFYQVFSTWRLAIALEGSYARYRMGVTDHPYFNTLEKRIPILAKRCLRLAAQGQPA
;
A
#
# COMPACT_ATOMS: atom_id res chain seq x y z
N MET A 1 -3.54 0.85 -3.73
CA MET A 1 -3.67 1.02 -2.27
C MET A 1 -4.54 2.24 -2.05
N TRP A 2 -5.49 2.20 -1.10
CA TRP A 2 -6.32 3.37 -0.81
C TRP A 2 -5.55 4.31 0.12
N ALA A 3 -5.00 5.39 -0.43
CA ALA A 3 -4.27 6.39 0.37
C ALA A 3 -5.25 7.15 1.26
N ASP A 4 -4.82 7.41 2.49
CA ASP A 4 -5.54 8.27 3.44
C ASP A 4 -4.75 9.56 3.69
N PRO A 5 -5.42 10.70 3.92
CA PRO A 5 -4.75 11.95 4.30
C PRO A 5 -3.87 11.85 5.57
N GLY A 6 -4.15 10.87 6.44
CA GLY A 6 -3.40 10.60 7.67
C GLY A 6 -2.20 9.66 7.49
N ASP A 7 -1.95 9.12 6.30
CA ASP A 7 -0.77 8.28 6.06
C ASP A 7 0.52 9.14 6.21
N PRO A 8 1.63 8.61 6.76
CA PRO A 8 2.91 9.32 6.85
C PRO A 8 3.38 9.79 5.48
N GLU A 9 3.83 11.04 5.39
CA GLU A 9 4.19 11.67 4.11
C GLU A 9 5.29 10.91 3.36
N ASP A 10 6.29 10.40 4.09
CA ASP A 10 7.40 9.60 3.55
C ASP A 10 6.98 8.20 3.07
N GLU A 11 5.76 7.76 3.40
CA GLU A 11 5.15 6.50 2.96
C GLU A 11 4.08 6.68 1.87
N ARG A 12 3.83 7.93 1.45
CA ARG A 12 2.86 8.23 0.37
C ARG A 12 3.51 7.94 -0.96
N ASP A 13 2.86 7.09 -1.72
CA ASP A 13 3.19 6.88 -3.12
C ASP A 13 2.44 7.92 -3.97
N PRO A 14 3.13 8.77 -4.74
CA PRO A 14 2.47 9.70 -5.65
C PRO A 14 1.53 9.01 -6.64
N ALA A 15 1.79 7.75 -6.99
CA ALA A 15 0.91 6.97 -7.87
C ALA A 15 -0.45 6.64 -7.23
N PHE A 16 -0.59 6.78 -5.91
CA PHE A 16 -1.82 6.49 -5.16
C PHE A 16 -2.36 7.71 -4.40
N SER A 17 -1.81 8.91 -4.59
CA SER A 17 -2.21 10.10 -3.83
C SER A 17 -3.63 10.59 -4.13
N LEU A 18 -4.19 10.23 -5.30
CA LEU A 18 -5.49 10.72 -5.74
C LEU A 18 -6.62 10.43 -4.74
N THR A 19 -6.62 9.27 -4.10
CA THR A 19 -7.68 8.92 -3.12
C THR A 19 -7.52 9.64 -1.77
N ALA A 20 -6.42 10.37 -1.56
CA ALA A 20 -6.24 11.24 -0.39
C ALA A 20 -6.72 12.67 -0.62
N GLU A 21 -7.14 13.03 -1.84
CA GLU A 21 -7.70 14.34 -2.15
C GLU A 21 -9.12 14.50 -1.56
N PRO A 22 -9.56 15.74 -1.29
CA PRO A 22 -10.92 16.02 -0.84
C PRO A 22 -11.98 15.41 -1.79
N GLY A 23 -13.04 14.85 -1.21
CA GLY A 23 -14.14 14.24 -1.95
C GLY A 23 -14.06 12.71 -2.08
N PHE A 24 -12.93 12.09 -1.76
CA PHE A 24 -12.82 10.65 -1.58
C PHE A 24 -13.10 10.24 -0.13
N HIS A 25 -13.66 9.05 0.05
CA HIS A 25 -13.82 8.44 1.37
C HIS A 25 -12.45 8.14 2.00
N ARG A 26 -12.38 8.23 3.33
CA ARG A 26 -11.28 7.62 4.08
C ARG A 26 -11.39 6.10 4.00
N ARG A 27 -10.27 5.40 4.19
CA ARG A 27 -10.21 3.94 4.07
C ARG A 27 -11.16 3.21 5.02
N HIS A 28 -11.33 3.71 6.24
CA HIS A 28 -12.27 3.14 7.22
C HIS A 28 -13.73 3.40 6.84
N GLU A 29 -14.05 4.57 6.30
CA GLU A 29 -15.40 4.92 5.82
C GLU A 29 -15.79 4.03 4.65
N LEU A 30 -14.85 3.79 3.72
CA LEU A 30 -15.07 2.89 2.58
C LEU A 30 -15.29 1.44 3.05
N ALA A 31 -14.52 0.98 4.05
CA ALA A 31 -14.69 -0.35 4.62
C ALA A 31 -16.08 -0.49 5.28
N GLN A 32 -16.51 0.49 6.08
CA GLN A 32 -17.82 0.50 6.71
C GLN A 32 -18.94 0.50 5.66
N LEU A 33 -18.86 1.34 4.63
CA LEU A 33 -19.83 1.37 3.54
C LEU A 33 -19.94 0.03 2.81
N TYR A 34 -18.80 -0.66 2.65
CA TYR A 34 -18.77 -1.99 2.08
C TYR A 34 -19.48 -3.01 2.98
N GLU A 35 -19.19 -3.01 4.29
CA GLU A 35 -19.85 -3.91 5.25
C GLU A 35 -21.38 -3.74 5.27
N GLU A 36 -21.85 -2.49 5.29
CA GLU A 36 -23.27 -2.14 5.26
C GLU A 36 -23.97 -2.66 4.00
N ARG A 37 -23.33 -2.55 2.84
CA ARG A 37 -23.90 -2.96 1.55
C ARG A 37 -23.76 -4.46 1.28
N ALA A 38 -22.66 -5.06 1.70
CA ALA A 38 -22.38 -6.47 1.47
C ALA A 38 -23.05 -7.37 2.53
N GLY A 39 -23.49 -6.82 3.66
CA GLY A 39 -24.10 -7.58 4.75
C GLY A 39 -23.11 -8.50 5.46
N THR A 40 -21.80 -8.24 5.35
CA THR A 40 -20.73 -9.04 5.95
C THR A 40 -19.70 -8.13 6.62
N ARG A 41 -19.07 -8.60 7.70
CA ARG A 41 -18.03 -7.84 8.42
C ARG A 41 -16.64 -8.16 7.89
N ILE A 42 -15.77 -7.16 7.87
CA ILE A 42 -14.35 -7.24 7.55
C ILE A 42 -13.57 -7.32 8.86
N GLU A 43 -13.37 -8.54 9.37
CA GLU A 43 -12.72 -8.75 10.66
C GLU A 43 -11.20 -8.51 10.64
N ALA A 44 -10.56 -8.66 9.47
CA ALA A 44 -9.10 -8.66 9.34
C ALA A 44 -8.59 -7.60 8.35
N LEU A 45 -9.20 -6.41 8.33
CA LEU A 45 -8.83 -5.36 7.38
C LEU A 45 -7.32 -5.02 7.42
N THR A 46 -6.73 -4.95 8.61
CA THR A 46 -5.29 -4.69 8.79
C THR A 46 -4.44 -5.78 8.14
N PHE A 47 -4.80 -7.06 8.28
CA PHE A 47 -4.10 -8.16 7.61
C PHE A 47 -4.09 -7.96 6.09
N TYR A 48 -5.23 -7.65 5.48
CA TYR A 48 -5.31 -7.43 4.03
C TYR A 48 -4.53 -6.19 3.57
N GLN A 49 -4.43 -5.14 4.40
CA GLN A 49 -3.59 -3.98 4.13
C GLN A 49 -2.09 -4.35 4.17
N VAL A 50 -1.66 -5.08 5.19
CA VAL A 50 -0.29 -5.59 5.31
C VAL A 50 0.05 -6.49 4.12
N PHE A 51 -0.80 -7.48 3.84
CA PHE A 51 -0.62 -8.43 2.75
C PHE A 51 -0.55 -7.75 1.38
N SER A 52 -1.47 -6.82 1.10
CA SER A 52 -1.47 -6.10 -0.19
C SER A 52 -0.24 -5.23 -0.37
N THR A 53 0.24 -4.56 0.69
CA THR A 53 1.47 -3.76 0.69
C THR A 53 2.70 -4.64 0.44
N TRP A 54 2.82 -5.73 1.19
CA TRP A 54 3.91 -6.69 1.08
C TRP A 54 3.96 -7.34 -0.32
N ARG A 55 2.81 -7.80 -0.81
CA ARG A 55 2.70 -8.39 -2.16
C ARG A 55 3.12 -7.41 -3.24
N LEU A 56 2.76 -6.13 -3.11
CA LEU A 56 3.20 -5.09 -4.04
C LEU A 56 4.71 -4.88 -3.98
N ALA A 57 5.30 -4.83 -2.78
CA ALA A 57 6.74 -4.68 -2.60
C ALA A 57 7.51 -5.82 -3.30
N ILE A 58 7.08 -7.08 -3.12
CA ILE A 58 7.69 -8.25 -3.78
C ILE A 58 7.56 -8.17 -5.31
N ALA A 59 6.38 -7.81 -5.81
CA ALA A 59 6.17 -7.69 -7.25
C ALA A 59 7.07 -6.62 -7.89
N LEU A 60 7.27 -5.51 -7.18
CA LEU A 60 8.18 -4.45 -7.61
C LEU A 60 9.65 -4.87 -7.49
N GLU A 61 10.04 -5.59 -6.43
CA GLU A 61 11.40 -6.16 -6.28
C GLU A 61 11.74 -7.09 -7.45
N GLY A 62 10.82 -7.97 -7.85
CA GLY A 62 11.03 -8.80 -9.05
C GLY A 62 11.21 -7.99 -10.34
N SER A 63 10.57 -6.83 -10.44
CA SER A 63 10.74 -5.92 -11.58
C SER A 63 12.07 -5.16 -11.52
N TYR A 64 12.48 -4.74 -10.32
CA TYR A 64 13.77 -4.09 -10.07
C TYR A 64 14.94 -5.06 -10.34
N ALA A 65 14.84 -6.32 -9.91
CA ALA A 65 15.85 -7.33 -10.18
C ALA A 65 16.08 -7.52 -11.69
N ARG A 66 15.00 -7.60 -12.49
CA ARG A 66 15.10 -7.66 -13.96
C ARG A 66 15.74 -6.42 -14.56
N TYR A 67 15.43 -5.24 -14.03
CA TYR A 67 16.08 -3.98 -14.42
C TYR A 67 17.58 -4.00 -14.12
N ARG A 68 17.97 -4.45 -12.93
CA ARG A 68 19.39 -4.59 -12.51
C ARG A 68 20.17 -5.60 -13.36
N MET A 69 19.48 -6.58 -13.93
CA MET A 69 20.06 -7.56 -14.86
C MET A 69 20.10 -7.05 -16.32
N GLY A 70 19.59 -5.85 -16.61
CA GLY A 70 19.52 -5.30 -17.97
C GLY A 70 18.46 -5.94 -18.87
N VAL A 71 17.52 -6.71 -18.31
CA VAL A 71 16.40 -7.33 -19.05
C VAL A 71 15.33 -6.29 -19.44
N THR A 72 15.29 -5.16 -18.73
CA THR A 72 14.45 -4.00 -19.01
C THR A 72 15.20 -2.73 -18.64
N ASP A 73 14.92 -1.62 -19.32
CA ASP A 73 15.63 -0.34 -19.23
C ASP A 73 14.71 0.84 -18.85
N HIS A 74 13.44 0.59 -18.58
CA HIS A 74 12.47 1.67 -18.33
C HIS A 74 12.87 2.51 -17.10
N PRO A 75 13.00 3.85 -17.22
CA PRO A 75 13.54 4.72 -16.16
C PRO A 75 12.83 4.62 -14.80
N TYR A 76 11.53 4.34 -14.82
CA TYR A 76 10.73 4.06 -13.62
C TYR A 76 11.37 3.01 -12.70
N PHE A 77 11.97 1.95 -13.26
CA PHE A 77 12.51 0.87 -12.44
C PHE A 77 13.72 1.29 -11.61
N ASN A 78 14.47 2.32 -12.04
CA ASN A 78 15.52 2.91 -11.22
C ASN A 78 14.98 3.50 -9.90
N THR A 79 13.74 4.01 -9.91
CA THR A 79 13.10 4.57 -8.71
C THR A 79 12.75 3.52 -7.66
N LEU A 80 12.67 2.24 -8.07
CA LEU A 80 12.23 1.15 -7.20
C LEU A 80 13.24 0.85 -6.08
N GLU A 81 14.52 1.13 -6.28
CA GLU A 81 15.55 1.03 -5.24
C GLU A 81 15.15 1.75 -3.95
N LYS A 82 14.52 2.92 -4.08
CA LYS A 82 14.04 3.72 -2.95
C LYS A 82 12.61 3.36 -2.54
N ARG A 83 11.75 3.05 -3.51
CA ARG A 83 10.32 2.82 -3.25
C ARG A 83 10.03 1.49 -2.55
N ILE A 84 10.78 0.44 -2.85
CA ILE A 84 10.56 -0.86 -2.23
C ILE A 84 10.82 -0.83 -0.71
N PRO A 85 11.92 -0.23 -0.22
CA PRO A 85 12.12 -0.01 1.22
C PRO A 85 10.99 0.79 1.90
N ILE A 86 10.44 1.80 1.21
CA ILE A 86 9.31 2.59 1.74
C ILE A 86 8.06 1.72 1.92
N LEU A 87 7.74 0.87 0.93
CA LEU A 87 6.62 -0.07 1.04
C LEU A 87 6.85 -1.10 2.16
N ALA A 88 8.08 -1.57 2.33
CA ALA A 88 8.44 -2.48 3.43
C ALA A 88 8.26 -1.80 4.79
N LYS A 89 8.71 -0.55 4.95
CA LYS A 89 8.50 0.25 6.17
C LYS A 89 7.01 0.42 6.49
N ARG A 90 6.21 0.78 5.49
CA ARG A 90 4.76 0.89 5.62
C ARG A 90 4.11 -0.43 6.06
N CYS A 91 4.55 -1.55 5.48
CA CYS A 91 4.08 -2.89 5.83
C CYS A 91 4.34 -3.20 7.31
N LEU A 92 5.55 -2.95 7.80
CA LEU A 92 5.92 -3.15 9.20
C LEU A 92 5.09 -2.27 10.15
N ARG A 93 4.87 -1.00 9.80
CA ARG A 93 4.03 -0.10 10.58
C ARG A 93 2.58 -0.60 10.69
N LEU A 94 1.99 -1.02 9.56
CA LEU A 94 0.63 -1.56 9.54
C LEU A 94 0.53 -2.87 10.34
N ALA A 95 1.55 -3.73 10.26
CA ALA A 95 1.60 -4.98 11.02
C ALA A 95 1.65 -4.72 12.53
N ALA A 96 2.42 -3.72 12.97
CA ALA A 96 2.48 -3.32 14.38
C ALA A 96 1.16 -2.74 14.91
N GLN A 97 0.33 -2.16 14.04
CA GLN A 97 -1.02 -1.66 14.41
C GLN A 97 -2.06 -2.78 14.52
N GLY A 98 -1.79 -3.96 13.96
CA GLY A 98 -2.73 -5.08 13.87
C GLY A 98 -2.61 -6.13 14.98
N GLN A 99 -1.68 -5.97 15.93
CA GLN A 99 -1.59 -6.87 17.08
C GLN A 99 -2.69 -6.54 18.09
N PRO A 100 -3.59 -7.49 18.43
CA PRO A 100 -4.38 -7.34 19.65
C PRO A 100 -3.43 -7.31 20.85
N ALA A 101 -3.72 -6.43 21.81
CA ALA A 101 -3.06 -6.42 23.12
C ALA A 101 -3.25 -7.75 23.86
#